data_AF-A0A1F9WS02-F1
#
_entry.id   AF-A0A1F9WS02-F1
#
_cell.length_a   1.000
_cell.length_b   1.000
_cell.length_c   1.000
_cell.angle_alpha   90.00
_cell.angle_beta   90.00
_cell.angle_gamma   90.00
#
_symmetry.space_group_name_H-M   'P 1'
#
loop_
_entity.id
_entity.type
_entity.pdbx_description
1 polymer ?
#
loop_
_entity_poly.entity_id
_entity_poly.type
_entity_poly.pdbx_seq_one_letter_code
_entity_poly.pdbx_strand_id
1 'polypeptide(L)' 'MKCPKCQIDNKEGIKFCRKCGTDMTPAPLWKPSWKWHAQTLLVIYASLIVLFFALNHVLKPYLRQIPKDITPWLKEMPKQ' A
#
# COMPACT_ATOMS: atom_id res chain seq x y z
N MET A 1 -16.49 -1.91 32.87
CA MET A 1 -15.04 -2.14 32.73
C MET A 1 -14.28 -1.15 33.59
N LYS A 2 -13.30 -1.62 34.38
CA LYS A 2 -12.49 -0.74 35.24
C LYS A 2 -11.45 0.03 34.42
N CYS A 3 -11.38 1.33 34.63
CA CYS A 3 -10.34 2.16 34.02
C CYS A 3 -8.95 1.77 34.58
N PRO A 4 -7.93 1.49 33.73
CA PRO A 4 -6.59 1.12 34.21
C PRO A 4 -5.87 2.26 34.95
N LYS A 5 -6.26 3.52 34.71
CA LYS A 5 -5.61 4.69 35.32
C LYS A 5 -6.21 5.09 36.67
N CYS A 6 -7.54 5.14 36.78
CA CYS A 6 -8.21 5.65 37.99
C CYS A 6 -9.14 4.62 38.67
N GLN A 7 -9.19 3.38 38.15
CA GLN A 7 -9.91 2.23 38.70
C GLN A 7 -11.43 2.36 38.85
N ILE A 8 -12.02 3.46 38.38
CA ILE A 8 -13.47 3.63 38.36
C ILE A 8 -14.11 2.65 37.37
N ASP A 9 -15.29 2.14 37.73
CA ASP A 9 -16.07 1.33 36.80
C ASP A 9 -16.78 2.24 35.78
N ASN A 10 -16.65 1.86 34.52
CA ASN A 10 -17.20 2.54 33.36
C ASN A 10 -18.11 1.60 32.59
N LYS A 11 -19.13 2.14 31.89
CA LYS A 11 -19.95 1.34 30.96
C LYS A 11 -19.05 0.74 29.87
N GLU A 12 -19.41 -0.44 29.38
CA GLU A 12 -18.68 -1.11 28.30
C GLU A 12 -18.78 -0.29 27.00
N GLY A 13 -17.71 -0.29 26.20
CA GLY A 13 -17.67 0.39 24.90
C GLY A 13 -17.50 1.91 24.93
N ILE A 14 -17.34 2.56 26.10
CA ILE A 14 -17.07 4.00 26.13
C ILE A 14 -15.61 4.27 25.72
N LYS A 15 -15.40 5.29 24.87
CA LYS A 15 -14.08 5.64 24.33
C LYS A 15 -13.17 6.31 25.37
N PHE A 16 -13.73 7.11 26.27
CA PHE A 16 -12.98 7.83 27.29
C PHE A 16 -13.57 7.59 28.68
N CYS A 17 -12.70 7.49 29.69
CA CYS A 17 -13.13 7.34 31.07
C CYS A 17 -13.86 8.58 31.59
N ARG A 18 -15.04 8.41 32.21
CA ARG A 18 -15.90 9.51 32.70
C ARG A 18 -15.29 10.41 33.77
N LYS A 19 -14.28 9.91 34.50
CA LYS A 19 -13.61 10.64 35.60
C LYS A 19 -12.32 11.33 35.16
N CYS A 20 -11.42 10.60 34.50
CA CYS A 20 -10.06 11.07 34.20
C CYS A 20 -9.77 11.28 32.71
N GLY A 21 -10.74 11.06 31.81
CA GLY A 21 -10.61 11.28 30.38
C GLY A 21 -9.66 10.33 29.63
N THR A 22 -9.15 9.28 30.29
CA THR A 22 -8.23 8.32 29.65
C THR A 22 -8.93 7.55 28.54
N ASP A 23 -8.26 7.44 27.40
CA ASP A 23 -8.69 6.62 26.28
C ASP A 23 -8.74 5.15 26.70
N MET A 24 -9.91 4.54 26.50
CA MET A 24 -10.17 3.13 26.81
C MET A 24 -10.36 2.29 25.55
N THR A 25 -10.09 2.87 24.37
CA THR A 25 -10.00 2.08 23.15
C THR A 25 -8.81 1.13 23.27
N PRO A 26 -9.02 -0.17 23.02
CA PRO A 26 -7.91 -1.11 22.98
C PRO A 26 -6.98 -0.71 21.84
N ALA A 27 -5.67 -0.67 22.13
CA ALA A 27 -4.69 -0.53 21.06
C ALA A 27 -4.89 -1.69 20.06
N PRO A 28 -4.78 -1.42 18.74
CA PRO A 28 -4.89 -2.49 17.77
C PRO A 28 -3.77 -3.51 18.03
N LEU A 29 -4.13 -4.79 17.98
CA LEU A 29 -3.24 -5.91 18.31
C LEU A 29 -2.02 -6.01 17.39
N TRP A 30 -2.07 -5.35 16.22
CA TRP A 30 -0.99 -5.38 15.26
C TRP A 30 -0.73 -3.99 14.66
N LYS A 31 0.51 -3.54 14.77
CA LYS A 31 1.05 -2.35 14.11
C LYS A 31 2.38 -2.73 13.46
N PRO A 32 2.44 -2.94 12.14
CA PRO A 32 3.68 -3.29 11.47
C PRO A 32 4.73 -2.16 11.62
N SER A 33 5.99 -2.53 11.78
CA SER A 33 7.09 -1.58 11.88
C SER A 33 7.47 -1.00 10.52
N TRP A 34 8.27 0.06 10.48
CA TRP A 34 8.75 0.63 9.21
C TRP A 34 9.56 -0.37 8.37
N LYS A 35 10.32 -1.26 9.03
CA LYS A 35 11.05 -2.35 8.35
C LYS A 35 10.12 -3.30 7.62
N TRP A 36 8.97 -3.63 8.21
CA TRP A 36 7.96 -4.49 7.59
C TRP A 36 7.38 -3.84 6.33
N HIS A 37 7.08 -2.53 6.39
CA HIS A 37 6.57 -1.79 5.24
C HIS A 37 7.59 -1.74 4.11
N ALA A 38 8.85 -1.43 4.43
CA ALA A 38 9.92 -1.37 3.43
C ALA A 38 10.12 -2.73 2.74
N GLN A 39 10.15 -3.82 3.51
CA GLN A 39 10.26 -5.17 2.95
C GLN A 39 9.05 -5.54 2.08
N THR A 40 7.84 -5.19 2.53
CA THR A 40 6.61 -5.45 1.76
C THR A 40 6.60 -4.67 0.45
N LEU A 41 6.96 -3.39 0.48
CA LEU A 41 7.05 -2.56 -0.73
C LEU A 41 8.10 -3.11 -1.70
N LEU A 42 9.27 -3.51 -1.20
CA LEU A 42 10.32 -4.11 -2.03
C LEU A 42 9.82 -5.36 -2.77
N VAL A 43 9.12 -6.26 -2.06
CA VAL A 43 8.55 -7.48 -2.66
C VAL A 43 7.49 -7.15 -3.71
N ILE A 44 6.59 -6.20 -3.44
CA ILE A 44 5.56 -5.76 -4.38
C ILE A 44 6.20 -5.21 -5.66
N TYR A 45 7.14 -4.26 -5.53
CA TYR A 45 7.81 -3.67 -6.68
C TYR A 45 8.62 -4.69 -7.48
N ALA A 46 9.37 -5.57 -6.80
CA ALA A 46 10.10 -6.64 -7.47
C ALA A 46 9.16 -7.55 -8.28
N SER A 47 8.02 -7.91 -7.71
CA SER A 47 7.01 -8.74 -8.38
C SER A 47 6.41 -8.03 -9.61
N LEU A 48 6.08 -6.74 -9.49
CA LEU A 48 5.57 -5.93 -10.61
C LEU A 48 6.58 -5.79 -11.74
N ILE A 49 7.86 -5.57 -11.40
CA ILE A 49 8.95 -5.46 -12.37
C ILE A 49 9.11 -6.78 -13.13
N VAL A 50 9.19 -7.90 -12.42
CA VAL A 50 9.31 -9.23 -13.04
C VAL A 50 8.10 -9.52 -13.93
N LEU A 51 6.89 -9.25 -13.45
CA LEU A 51 5.67 -9.43 -14.22
C LEU A 51 5.67 -8.56 -15.49
N PHE A 52 6.05 -7.28 -15.38
CA PHE A 52 6.13 -6.37 -16.52
C PHE A 52 7.08 -6.91 -17.60
N PHE A 53 8.28 -7.33 -17.23
CA PHE A 53 9.24 -7.86 -18.19
C PHE A 53 8.79 -9.20 -18.79
N ALA A 54 8.18 -10.07 -18.00
CA ALA A 54 7.62 -11.33 -18.49
C ALA A 54 6.49 -11.07 -19.49
N LEU A 55 5.54 -10.20 -19.15
CA LEU A 55 4.45 -9.81 -20.05
C LEU A 55 4.99 -9.12 -21.31
N ASN A 56 5.93 -8.19 -21.18
CA ASN A 56 6.54 -7.53 -22.32
C ASN A 56 7.21 -8.55 -23.25
N HIS A 57 7.91 -9.55 -22.70
CA HIS A 57 8.54 -10.61 -23.50
C HIS A 57 7.50 -11.46 -24.23
N VAL A 58 6.44 -11.89 -23.55
CA VAL A 58 5.37 -12.73 -24.10
C VAL A 58 4.50 -11.97 -25.11
N LEU A 59 4.21 -10.70 -24.84
CA LEU A 59 3.35 -9.85 -25.66
C LEU A 59 4.09 -9.19 -26.82
N LYS A 60 5.44 -9.14 -26.80
CA LYS A 60 6.26 -8.58 -27.89
C LYS A 60 5.84 -9.00 -29.30
N PRO A 61 5.61 -10.29 -29.61
CA PRO A 61 5.18 -10.70 -30.94
C PRO A 61 3.74 -10.31 -31.29
N TYR A 62 2.90 -10.04 -30.29
CA TYR A 62 1.50 -9.65 -30.48
C TYR A 62 1.30 -8.13 -30.54
N LEU A 63 2.35 -7.35 -30.23
CA LEU A 63 2.31 -5.90 -30.38
C LEU A 63 2.25 -5.53 -31.86
N ARG A 64 1.18 -4.83 -32.24
CA ARG A 64 1.03 -4.24 -33.57
C ARG A 64 2.16 -3.27 -33.84
N GLN A 65 2.88 -3.47 -34.95
CA GLN A 65 3.81 -2.46 -35.45
C GLN A 65 2.99 -1.26 -35.96
N ILE A 66 3.22 -0.09 -35.40
CA ILE A 66 2.53 1.13 -35.85
C ILE A 66 3.28 1.65 -37.09
N PRO A 67 2.61 1.74 -38.25
CA PRO A 67 3.19 2.28 -39.46
C PRO A 67 3.59 3.74 -39.26
N LYS A 68 4.80 4.11 -39.67
CA LYS A 68 5.37 5.45 -39.44
C LYS A 68 4.71 6.53 -40.30
N ASP A 69 3.99 6.14 -41.35
CA ASP A 69 3.23 6.99 -42.25
C ASP A 69 1.98 7.59 -41.58
N ILE A 70 1.33 6.83 -40.69
CA ILE A 70 0.15 7.32 -39.95
C ILE A 70 0.51 7.92 -38.57
N THR A 71 1.77 7.81 -38.13
CA THR A 71 2.25 8.44 -36.89
C THR A 71 3.58 9.20 -37.09
N PRO A 72 3.60 10.27 -37.90
CA PRO A 72 4.82 11.05 -38.16
C PRO A 72 5.41 11.69 -36.89
N TRP A 73 4.56 12.12 -35.95
CA TRP A 73 4.97 12.69 -34.65
C TRP A 73 5.69 11.69 -33.74
N LEU A 74 5.62 10.38 -34.02
CA LEU A 74 6.29 9.34 -33.22
C LEU A 74 7.81 9.30 -33.46
N LYS A 75 8.29 9.81 -34.62
CA LYS A 75 9.72 9.85 -34.97
C LYS A 75 10.51 10.87 -34.15
N GLU A 76 9.83 11.87 -33.61
CA GLU A 76 10.44 12.96 -32.85
C GLU A 76 10.63 12.62 -31.37
N MET A 77 10.11 11.47 -30.91
CA MET A 77 10.37 11.00 -29.56
C MET A 77 11.82 10.49 -29.45
N PRO A 78 12.60 10.94 -28.45
CA PRO A 78 13.95 10.45 -28.25
C PRO A 78 13.91 8.92 -28.09
N LYS A 79 14.69 8.21 -28.91
CA LYS A 79 14.81 6.76 -28.80
C LYS A 79 15.44 6.42 -27.45
N GLN A 80 14.76 5.54 -26.71
CA GLN A 80 15.22 5.00 -25.44
C GLN A 80 16.19 3.83 -25.65
#